data_AF-A0A537IZ10-F1
#
_entry.id   AF-A0A537IZ10-F1
#
_cell.length_a   1.000
_cell.length_b   1.000
_cell.length_c   1.000
_cell.angle_alpha   90.00
_cell.angle_beta   90.00
_cell.angle_gamma   90.00
#
_symmetry.space_group_name_H-M   'P 1'
#
loop_
_entity.id
_entity.type
_entity.pdbx_description
1 polymer ?
#
loop_
_entity_poly.entity_id
_entity_poly.type
_entity_poly.pdbx_seq_one_letter_code
_entity_poly.pdbx_strand_id
1 'polypeptide(L)' 'VQRALVRLRRAAGGTENLMPHILAAVHAYATIGEVCDTLRDVFGVHKPTAVI' A
#
# COMPACT_ATOMS: atom_id res chain seq x y z
N VAL A 1 11.74 6.81 -4.44
CA VAL A 1 10.69 6.33 -3.49
C VAL A 1 9.35 7.08 -3.59
N GLN A 2 9.25 8.35 -3.18
CA GLN A 2 7.97 9.07 -2.99
C GLN A 2 6.97 9.00 -4.16
N ARG A 3 7.44 9.19 -5.40
CA ARG A 3 6.58 9.10 -6.60
C ARG A 3 5.95 7.72 -6.80
N ALA A 4 6.65 6.66 -6.43
CA ALA A 4 6.15 5.28 -6.54
C ALA A 4 5.09 5.01 -5.47
N LEU A 5 5.30 5.48 -4.24
CA LEU A 5 4.30 5.37 -3.15
C LEU A 5 3.02 6.16 -3.45
N VAL A 6 3.12 7.36 -4.03
CA VAL A 6 1.93 8.13 -4.46
C VAL A 6 1.11 7.38 -5.51
N ARG A 7 1.78 6.71 -6.46
CA ARG A 7 1.11 5.89 -7.47
C ARG A 7 0.46 4.66 -6.84
N LEU A 8 1.15 3.99 -5.93
CA LEU A 8 0.61 2.86 -5.17
C LEU A 8 -0.63 3.27 -4.37
N ARG A 9 -0.60 4.43 -3.70
CA ARG A 9 -1.76 4.98 -2.96
C ARG A 9 -2.96 5.22 -3.86
N ARG A 10 -2.75 5.79 -5.05
CA ARG A 10 -3.82 6.02 -6.03
C ARG A 10 -4.41 4.70 -6.55
N ALA A 11 -3.55 3.75 -6.90
CA ALA A 11 -3.99 2.42 -7.35
C ALA A 11 -4.76 1.68 -6.25
N ALA A 12 -4.33 1.80 -4.99
CA ALA A 12 -5.01 1.22 -3.82
C ALA A 12 -6.39 1.85 -3.57
N GLY A 13 -6.59 3.13 -3.92
CA GLY A 13 -7.90 3.78 -3.85
C GLY A 13 -8.84 3.42 -5.01
N GLY A 14 -8.34 2.71 -6.02
CA GLY A 14 -9.11 2.28 -7.19
C GLY A 14 -9.32 0.76 -7.22
N THR A 15 -9.49 0.23 -8.43
CA THR A 15 -9.65 -1.22 -8.69
C THR A 15 -8.50 -1.78 -9.53
N GLU A 16 -7.39 -1.04 -9.64
CA GLU A 16 -6.23 -1.44 -10.42
C GLU A 16 -5.42 -2.53 -9.69
N ASN A 17 -4.69 -3.34 -10.44
CA ASN A 17 -3.83 -4.36 -9.86
C ASN A 17 -2.63 -3.72 -9.14
N LEU A 18 -2.47 -4.00 -7.85
CA LEU A 18 -1.42 -3.41 -7.02
C LEU A 18 -0.03 -3.99 -7.26
N MET A 19 0.09 -5.22 -7.77
CA MET A 19 1.39 -5.87 -7.97
C MET A 19 2.41 -5.06 -8.78
N PRO A 20 2.08 -4.49 -9.96
CA PRO A 20 3.02 -3.65 -10.70
C PRO A 20 3.47 -2.40 -9.92
N HIS A 21 2.61 -1.84 -9.07
CA HIS A 21 2.94 -0.67 -8.26
C HIS A 21 3.83 -1.01 -7.07
N ILE A 22 3.63 -2.18 -6.46
CA ILE A 22 4.48 -2.70 -5.38
C ILE A 22 5.88 -2.98 -5.93
N LEU A 23 6.01 -3.65 -7.09
CA LEU A 23 7.31 -3.87 -7.73
C LEU A 23 8.01 -2.53 -8.02
N ALA A 24 7.29 -1.55 -8.55
CA ALA A 24 7.86 -0.23 -8.82
C ALA A 24 8.33 0.50 -7.55
N ALA A 25 7.64 0.30 -6.41
CA ALA A 25 8.06 0.84 -5.12
C ALA A 25 9.34 0.16 -4.64
N VAL A 26 9.41 -1.18 -4.69
CA VAL A 26 10.59 -1.95 -4.27
C VAL A 26 11.80 -1.63 -5.16
N HIS A 27 11.62 -1.54 -6.49
CA HIS A 27 12.68 -1.10 -7.41
C HIS A 27 13.16 0.33 -7.14
N ALA A 28 12.30 1.18 -6.58
CA ALA A 28 12.65 2.53 -6.17
C ALA A 28 13.31 2.58 -4.78
N TYR A 29 13.70 1.43 -4.21
CA TYR A 29 14.25 1.23 -2.86
C TYR A 29 13.28 1.64 -1.74
N ALA A 30 11.97 1.48 -1.95
CA ALA A 30 11.00 1.60 -0.87
C ALA A 30 11.14 0.44 0.12
N THR A 31 11.05 0.75 1.40
CA THR A 31 11.04 -0.25 2.47
C THR A 31 9.66 -0.90 2.57
N ILE A 32 9.62 -2.09 3.19
CA ILE A 32 8.37 -2.78 3.49
C ILE A 32 7.47 -1.90 4.37
N GLY A 33 8.04 -1.16 5.33
CA GLY A 33 7.31 -0.24 6.20
C GLY A 33 6.58 0.85 5.40
N GLU A 34 7.26 1.52 4.48
CA GLU A 34 6.66 2.58 3.65
C GLU A 34 5.52 2.06 2.75
N VAL A 35 5.68 0.85 2.20
CA VAL A 35 4.64 0.21 1.38
C VAL A 35 3.43 -0.15 2.27
N CYS A 36 3.67 -0.78 3.42
CA CYS A 36 2.61 -1.15 4.36
C CYS A 36 1.86 0.07 4.91
N ASP A 37 2.58 1.14 5.26
CA ASP A 37 1.97 2.38 5.76
C ASP A 37 1.10 3.04 4.69
N THR A 38 1.55 3.04 3.43
CA THR A 38 0.77 3.56 2.30
C THR A 38 -0.53 2.77 2.11
N LEU A 39 -0.47 1.44 2.22
CA LEU A 39 -1.66 0.58 2.09
C LEU A 39 -2.60 0.73 3.30
N ARG A 40 -2.04 0.90 4.51
CA ARG A 40 -2.80 1.11 5.74
C ARG A 40 -3.59 2.43 5.72
N ASP A 41 -3.04 3.47 5.11
CA ASP A 41 -3.71 4.76 4.98
C ASP A 41 -4.96 4.69 4.08
N VAL A 42 -4.98 3.77 3.10
CA VAL A 42 -6.11 3.60 2.18
C VAL A 42 -7.12 2.56 2.67
N PHE A 43 -6.64 1.39 3.07
CA PHE A 43 -7.50 0.26 3.46
C PHE A 43 -7.81 0.22 4.96
N GLY A 44 -7.10 0.99 5.77
CA GLY A 44 -7.16 0.90 7.22
C GLY A 44 -6.41 -0.32 7.78
N VAL A 45 -6.70 -0.65 9.03
CA VAL A 45 -6.15 -1.83 9.72
C VAL A 45 -7.29 -2.78 10.04
N HIS A 46 -7.13 -4.05 9.70
CA HIS A 46 -8.06 -5.08 10.12
C HIS A 46 -8.08 -5.17 11.65
N LYS A 47 -9.26 -4.99 12.26
CA LYS A 47 -9.49 -5.21 13.69
C LYS A 47 -10.33 -6.48 13.83
N PRO A 48 -9.81 -7.54 14.47
CA PRO A 48 -10.58 -8.75 14.68
C PRO A 48 -11.78 -8.43 15.57
N THR A 49 -12.98 -8.88 15.17
CA THR A 49 -14.17 -8.79 15.99
C THR A 49 -14.06 -9.83 17.10
N ALA A 50 -13.72 -9.40 18.31
CA ALA A 50 -13.83 -10.24 19.49
C ALA A 50 -15.32 -10.43 19.80
N VAL A 51 -15.84 -11.62 19.49
CA VAL A 51 -17.17 -12.02 19.93
C VAL A 51 -17.03 -12.47 21.39
N ILE A 52 -17.65 -11.73 22.30
CA ILE A 52 -17.81 -12.06 23.72
C ILE A 52 -19.06 -12.92 23.91
#